data_AF-A0A3M2B6M1-F1
#
_entry.id   AF-A0A3M2B6M1-F1
#
_cell.length_a   1.000
_cell.length_b   1.000
_cell.length_c   1.000
_cell.angle_alpha   90.00
_cell.angle_beta   90.00
_cell.angle_gamma   90.00
#
_symmetry.space_group_name_H-M   'P 1'
#
loop_
_entity.id
_entity.type
_entity.pdbx_description
1 polymer ?
#
loop_
_entity_poly.entity_id
_entity_poly.type
_entity_poly.pdbx_seq_one_letter_code
_entity_poly.pdbx_strand_id
1 'polypeptide(L)'
;MIRHQINSVWLFTNRNTLFFDKDGNQIVEYQKLIGWIDDGSKEDIEELARILLEQKPMVYIAKWREWKHQISIEEFFSILGFGPDYYRLVNEKS
;
A
#
# COMPACT_ATOMS: atom_id res chain seq x y z
N MET A 1 -1.66 14.85 7.01
CA MET A 1 -1.97 14.12 5.77
C MET A 1 -3.45 14.27 5.49
N ILE A 2 -3.86 14.65 4.28
CA ILE A 2 -5.29 14.67 3.93
C ILE A 2 -5.72 13.22 3.74
N ARG A 3 -6.76 12.79 4.45
CA ARG A 3 -7.19 11.39 4.44
C ARG A 3 -8.03 11.12 3.19
N HIS A 4 -7.39 10.60 2.14
CA HIS A 4 -8.09 10.14 0.94
C HIS A 4 -8.72 8.75 1.16
N GLN A 5 -9.88 8.52 0.52
CA GLN A 5 -10.47 7.19 0.42
C GLN A 5 -9.80 6.42 -0.73
N ILE A 6 -8.97 5.44 -0.39
CA ILE A 6 -8.24 4.59 -1.31
C ILE A 6 -9.20 3.50 -1.81
N ASN A 7 -9.35 3.41 -3.13
CA ASN A 7 -10.12 2.36 -3.78
C ASN A 7 -9.23 1.22 -4.25
N SER A 8 -8.08 1.55 -4.83
CA SER A 8 -7.12 0.53 -5.29
C SER A 8 -5.66 0.93 -5.12
N VAL A 9 -4.83 -0.09 -4.93
CA VAL A 9 -3.37 0.01 -4.81
C VAL A 9 -2.74 -0.89 -5.87
N TRP A 10 -1.75 -0.38 -6.59
CA TRP A 10 -1.09 -1.08 -7.68
C TRP A 10 0.41 -1.14 -7.44
N LEU A 11 0.91 -2.36 -7.25
CA LEU A 11 2.32 -2.66 -7.09
C LEU A 11 2.91 -3.16 -8.42
N PHE A 12 3.96 -2.50 -8.89
CA PHE A 12 4.68 -2.87 -10.12
C PHE A 12 5.93 -3.68 -9.77
N THR A 13 6.46 -4.41 -10.76
CA THR A 13 7.65 -5.29 -10.58
C THR A 13 8.90 -4.54 -10.13
N ASN A 14 9.02 -3.25 -10.44
CA ASN A 14 10.08 -2.37 -9.93
C ASN A 14 9.78 -1.81 -8.53
N ARG A 15 8.82 -2.39 -7.81
CA ARG A 15 8.30 -1.96 -6.51
C ARG A 15 7.72 -0.54 -6.48
N ASN A 16 7.48 0.07 -7.64
CA ASN A 16 6.69 1.30 -7.68
C ASN A 16 5.27 0.98 -7.25
N THR A 17 4.68 1.86 -6.43
CA THR A 17 3.32 1.68 -5.96
C THR A 17 2.47 2.90 -6.27
N LEU A 18 1.31 2.67 -6.87
CA LEU A 18 0.34 3.72 -7.18
C LEU A 18 -0.93 3.53 -6.34
N PHE A 19 -1.49 4.64 -5.88
CA PHE A 19 -2.72 4.69 -5.10
C PHE A 19 -3.77 5.44 -5.89
N PHE A 20 -4.99 4.92 -5.94
CA PHE A 20 -6.11 5.56 -6.62
C PHE A 20 -7.32 5.68 -5.70
N ASP A 21 -8.00 6.83 -5.79
CA ASP A 21 -9.27 7.05 -5.10
C ASP A 21 -10.44 6.37 -5.84
N LYS A 22 -11.64 6.51 -5.28
CA LYS A 22 -12.89 5.96 -5.85
C LYS A 22 -13.28 6.56 -7.21
N ASP A 23 -12.81 7.78 -7.50
CA ASP A 23 -13.12 8.52 -8.72
C ASP A 23 -12.06 8.24 -9.82
N GLY A 24 -11.03 7.44 -9.50
CA GLY A 24 -9.96 7.06 -10.40
C GLY A 24 -8.78 8.02 -10.43
N ASN A 25 -8.74 9.02 -9.53
CA ASN A 25 -7.61 9.95 -9.44
C ASN A 25 -6.47 9.32 -8.65
N GLN A 26 -5.24 9.61 -9.08
CA GLN A 26 -4.04 9.16 -8.39
C GLN A 26 -3.81 9.97 -7.11
N ILE A 27 -3.56 9.28 -5.99
CA ILE A 27 -3.19 9.86 -4.70
C ILE A 27 -1.66 9.84 -4.58
N VAL A 28 -1.01 10.88 -5.11
CA VAL A 28 0.46 10.97 -5.21
C VAL A 28 1.14 11.02 -3.83
N GLU A 29 0.45 11.54 -2.82
CA GLU A 29 0.97 11.67 -1.45
C GLU A 29 1.32 10.30 -0.85
N TYR A 30 0.45 9.30 -0.99
CA TYR A 30 0.70 7.95 -0.48
C TYR A 30 1.80 7.21 -1.26
N GLN A 31 1.96 7.50 -2.56
CA GLN A 31 3.05 6.94 -3.35
C GLN A 31 4.42 7.40 -2.79
N LYS A 32 4.52 8.65 -2.34
CA LYS A 32 5.77 9.18 -1.76
C LYS A 32 6.15 8.51 -0.44
N LEU A 33 5.19 8.03 0.35
CA LEU A 33 5.45 7.41 1.65
C LEU A 33 6.13 6.04 1.56
N ILE A 34 6.01 5.35 0.42
CA ILE A 34 6.52 3.98 0.25
C ILE A 34 7.41 3.80 -0.97
N GLY A 35 7.67 4.87 -1.70
CA GLY A 35 8.54 4.87 -2.85
C GLY A 35 9.99 4.81 -2.42
N TRP A 36 10.81 4.02 -3.11
CA TRP A 36 12.26 3.89 -2.88
C TRP A 36 13.09 5.19 -2.95
N ILE A 37 12.49 6.31 -3.35
CA ILE A 37 13.19 7.59 -3.58
C ILE A 37 13.15 8.47 -2.32
N ASP A 38 12.09 8.35 -1.51
CA ASP A 38 11.95 8.96 -0.20
C ASP A 38 11.52 7.82 0.73
N ASP A 39 12.46 7.25 1.47
CA ASP A 39 12.14 6.29 2.54
C ASP A 39 11.28 7.03 3.56
N GLY A 40 9.95 6.93 3.41
CA GLY A 40 8.99 7.43 4.39
C GLY A 40 9.37 6.92 5.78
N SER A 41 9.09 7.71 6.80
CA SER A 41 9.48 7.31 8.15
C SER A 41 8.76 6.00 8.52
N LYS A 42 9.27 5.31 9.53
CA LYS A 42 8.58 4.11 10.06
C LYS A 42 7.13 4.44 10.44
N GLU A 43 6.91 5.62 11.01
CA GLU A 43 5.59 6.13 11.37
C GLU A 43 4.69 6.35 10.16
N ASP A 44 5.24 6.82 9.03
CA ASP A 44 4.47 6.98 7.78
C ASP A 44 4.01 5.62 7.21
N ILE A 45 4.88 4.62 7.24
CA ILE A 45 4.55 3.25 6.80
C ILE A 45 3.48 2.64 7.72
N GLU A 46 3.61 2.85 9.03
CA GLU A 46 2.63 2.37 10.00
C GLU A 46 1.26 3.03 9.81
N GLU A 47 1.21 4.34 9.59
CA GLU A 47 -0.03 5.05 9.33
C GLU A 47 -0.68 4.59 8.02
N LEU A 48 0.10 4.39 6.95
CA LEU A 48 -0.42 3.82 5.72
C LEU A 48 -0.99 2.42 5.95
N ALA A 49 -0.30 1.56 6.70
CA ALA A 49 -0.80 0.24 7.04
C ALA A 49 -2.14 0.29 7.79
N ARG A 50 -2.28 1.22 8.76
CA ARG A 50 -3.56 1.47 9.46
C ARG A 50 -4.67 1.89 8.49
N ILE A 51 -4.37 2.80 7.57
CA ILE A 51 -5.33 3.27 6.55
C ILE A 51 -5.77 2.11 5.65
N LEU A 52 -4.84 1.31 5.13
CA LEU A 52 -5.16 0.19 4.25
C LEU A 52 -5.97 -0.89 4.97
N LEU A 53 -5.64 -1.20 6.23
CA LEU A 53 -6.40 -2.15 7.06
C LEU A 53 -7.84 -1.69 7.32
N GLU A 54 -8.06 -0.39 7.52
CA GLU A 54 -9.38 0.19 7.77
C GLU A 54 -10.21 0.24 6.48
N GLN A 55 -9.63 0.76 5.40
CA GLN A 55 -10.36 1.03 4.16
C GLN A 55 -10.51 -0.21 3.26
N LYS A 56 -9.64 -1.21 3.44
CA LYS A 56 -9.63 -2.48 2.70
C LYS A 56 -9.71 -2.29 1.17
N PRO A 57 -8.81 -1.51 0.56
CA PRO A 57 -8.82 -1.31 -0.89
C PRO A 57 -8.47 -2.62 -1.63
N MET A 58 -8.79 -2.65 -2.92
CA MET A 58 -8.32 -3.73 -3.78
C MET A 58 -6.82 -3.54 -4.06
N VAL A 59 -6.01 -4.56 -3.80
CA VAL A 59 -4.57 -4.49 -4.05
C VAL A 59 -4.20 -5.39 -5.22
N TYR A 60 -3.47 -4.83 -6.19
CA TYR A 60 -3.06 -5.52 -7.38
C TYR A 60 -1.54 -5.49 -7.53
N ILE A 61 -0.99 -6.59 -8.01
CA ILE A 61 0.37 -6.65 -8.53
C ILE A 61 0.32 -6.78 -10.06
N ALA A 62 1.05 -5.90 -10.74
CA ALA A 62 1.26 -5.97 -12.18
C ALA A 62 2.49 -6.84 -12.44
N LYS A 63 2.30 -7.98 -13.10
CA LYS A 63 3.38 -8.92 -13.46
C LYS A 63 3.56 -8.94 -14.97
N TRP A 64 4.75 -9.33 -15.43
CA TRP A 64 5.00 -9.55 -16.85
C TRP A 64 4.03 -10.61 -17.38
N ARG A 65 3.28 -10.30 -18.44
CA ARG A 65 2.19 -11.11 -19.05
C ARG A 65 0.90 -11.27 -18.24
N GLU A 66 0.88 -10.86 -16.97
CA GLU A 66 -0.32 -10.81 -16.13
C GLU A 66 -0.54 -9.35 -15.70
N TRP A 67 -1.32 -8.63 -16.52
CA TRP A 67 -1.55 -7.19 -16.35
C TRP A 67 -2.17 -6.83 -15.00
N LYS A 68 -2.85 -7.77 -14.33
CA LYS A 68 -3.53 -7.55 -13.05
C LYS A 68 -3.72 -8.87 -12.30
N HIS A 69 -3.00 -9.05 -11.19
CA HIS A 69 -3.25 -10.12 -10.22
C HIS A 69 -3.61 -9.51 -8.86
N GLN A 70 -4.73 -9.91 -8.27
CA GLN A 70 -5.14 -9.39 -6.96
C GLN A 70 -4.36 -10.10 -5.85
N ILE A 71 -3.86 -9.33 -4.89
CA ILE A 71 -3.16 -9.81 -3.71
C ILE A 71 -3.82 -9.25 -2.45
N SER A 72 -3.51 -9.84 -1.31
CA SER A 72 -3.90 -9.32 0.00
C SER A 72 -3.03 -8.12 0.42
N ILE A 73 -3.53 -7.34 1.39
CA ILE A 73 -2.76 -6.26 2.02
C ILE A 73 -1.52 -6.81 2.73
N GLU A 74 -1.62 -8.00 3.33
CA GLU A 74 -0.51 -8.71 3.96
C GLU A 74 0.59 -9.05 2.94
N GLU A 75 0.23 -9.68 1.81
CA GLU A 75 1.18 -9.98 0.74
C GLU A 75 1.83 -8.72 0.19
N PHE A 76 1.06 -7.63 0.05
CA PHE A 76 1.57 -6.34 -0.38
C PHE A 76 2.67 -5.81 0.55
N PHE A 77 2.43 -5.76 1.87
CA PHE A 77 3.45 -5.33 2.82
C PHE A 77 4.63 -6.30 2.90
N SER A 78 4.39 -7.61 2.74
CA SER A 78 5.45 -8.62 2.68
C SER A 78 6.38 -8.40 1.49
N ILE A 79 5.83 -8.13 0.29
CA ILE A 79 6.63 -7.86 -0.92
C ILE A 79 7.47 -6.58 -0.78
N LEU A 80 6.92 -5.56 -0.10
CA LEU A 80 7.64 -4.32 0.17
C LEU A 80 8.72 -4.45 1.25
N GLY A 81 8.73 -5.54 2.03
CA GLY A 81 9.67 -5.76 3.12
C GLY A 81 9.20 -5.24 4.49
N PHE A 82 7.93 -4.84 4.60
CA PHE A 82 7.30 -4.30 5.82
C PHE A 82 6.41 -5.32 6.54
N GLY A 83 6.50 -6.61 6.19
CA GLY A 83 5.71 -7.69 6.80
C GLY A 83 5.76 -7.71 8.34
N PRO A 84 6.94 -7.67 8.98
CA PRO A 84 7.03 -7.67 10.45
C PRO A 84 6.31 -6.48 11.12
N ASP A 85 6.44 -5.28 10.55
CA ASP A 85 5.76 -4.08 11.05
C ASP A 85 4.23 -4.17 10.87
N TYR A 86 3.79 -4.70 9.73
CA TYR A 86 2.37 -4.99 9.49
C TYR A 86 1.79 -5.95 10.54
N TYR A 87 2.46 -7.08 10.82
CA TYR A 87 1.95 -8.05 11.82
C TYR A 87 1.89 -7.45 13.22
N ARG A 88 2.88 -6.64 13.61
CA ARG A 88 2.85 -5.94 14.90
C ARG A 88 1.60 -5.05 15.02
N LEU A 89 1.29 -4.26 14.00
CA LEU A 89 0.11 -3.38 14.00
C LEU A 89 -1.22 -4.14 14.07
N VAL A 90 -1.32 -5.28 13.37
CA VAL A 90 -2.53 -6.12 13.40
C VAL A 90 -2.72 -6.73 14.81
N ASN A 91 -1.63 -7.17 15.43
CA ASN A 91 -1.67 -7.81 16.75
C ASN A 91 -1.85 -6.83 17.92
N GLU A 92 -1.41 -5.57 17.80
CA GLU A 92 -1.69 -4.52 18.80
C GLU A 92 -3.17 -4.10 18.87
N LYS A 93 -3.97 -4.45 17.85
CA LYS A 93 -5.42 -4.18 17.81
C LYS A 93 -6.29 -5.39 18.20
N SER A 94 -5.70 -6.55 18.47
CA SER A 94 -6.41 -7.80 18.82
C SER A 94 -6.59 -7.98 20.33
#